data_AF-A0A5M4BAH7-F1
#
_entry.id   AF-A0A5M4BAH7-F1
#
_cell.length_a   1.000
_cell.length_b   1.000
_cell.length_c   1.000
_cell.angle_alpha   90.00
_cell.angle_beta   90.00
_cell.angle_gamma   90.00
#
_symmetry.space_group_name_H-M   'P 1'
#
loop_
_entity.id
_entity.type
_entity.pdbx_description
1 polymer ?
#
loop_
_entity_poly.entity_id
_entity_poly.type
_entity_poly.pdbx_seq_one_letter_code
_entity_poly.pdbx_strand_id
1 'polypeptide(L)'
;MCLALIYIGYAYENQNLGIFSLILAAFICSLPYFERELSVHISISNYLGKDYLWKSLKIGFLNFVMFFTPIFLTFLIVFQEFTYFWVFPIFFTLPLVGILTKYAFFESTIMQSLVFFAVMSGILYGVPLVAIPLLYYKSVQSLKKIQYANYQH
;
A
#
# COMPACT_ATOMS: atom_id res chain seq x y z
N MET A 1 -18.47 2.99 6.62
CA MET A 1 -18.35 1.73 7.40
C MET A 1 -17.31 1.84 8.51
N CYS A 2 -16.03 2.13 8.23
CA CYS A 2 -14.97 2.17 9.26
C CYS A 2 -15.20 3.23 10.36
N LEU A 3 -15.70 4.41 10.01
CA LEU A 3 -16.08 5.43 11.00
C LEU A 3 -17.19 4.96 11.95
N ALA A 4 -18.16 4.19 11.42
CA ALA A 4 -19.23 3.62 12.24
C ALA A 4 -18.68 2.56 13.21
N LEU A 5 -17.71 1.73 12.77
CA LEU A 5 -17.04 0.75 13.63
C LEU A 5 -16.24 1.43 14.76
N ILE A 6 -15.59 2.57 14.48
CA ILE A 6 -14.91 3.37 15.50
C ILE A 6 -15.91 3.86 16.55
N TYR A 7 -17.05 4.40 16.11
CA TYR A 7 -18.10 4.87 17.02
C TYR A 7 -18.73 3.74 17.85
N ILE A 8 -19.02 2.59 17.23
CA ILE A 8 -19.51 1.40 17.94
C ILE A 8 -18.46 0.94 18.96
N GLY A 9 -17.18 0.90 18.57
CA GLY A 9 -16.10 0.55 19.49
C GLY A 9 -16.07 1.46 20.71
N TYR A 10 -16.25 2.76 20.52
CA TYR A 10 -16.36 3.70 21.61
C TYR A 10 -17.60 3.47 22.49
N ALA A 11 -18.78 3.29 21.89
CA ALA A 11 -20.03 3.11 22.62
C ALA A 11 -20.05 1.84 23.50
N TYR A 12 -19.29 0.82 23.13
CA TYR A 12 -19.14 -0.43 23.89
C TYR A 12 -17.81 -0.50 24.66
N GLU A 13 -17.08 0.60 24.79
CA GLU A 13 -15.78 0.68 25.48
C GLU A 13 -14.74 -0.34 24.95
N ASN A 14 -14.87 -0.71 23.68
CA ASN A 14 -14.04 -1.71 23.01
C ASN A 14 -13.05 -1.03 22.04
N GLN A 15 -11.88 -0.68 22.57
CA GLN A 15 -10.79 -0.08 21.80
C GLN A 15 -10.26 -0.99 20.69
N ASN A 16 -10.26 -2.32 20.90
CA ASN A 16 -9.80 -3.28 19.90
C ASN A 16 -10.63 -3.21 18.62
N LEU A 17 -11.93 -2.90 18.74
CA LEU A 17 -12.79 -2.69 17.57
C LEU A 17 -12.40 -1.44 16.78
N GLY A 18 -11.98 -0.38 17.48
CA GLY A 18 -11.42 0.83 16.85
C GLY A 18 -10.11 0.54 16.10
N ILE A 19 -9.20 -0.21 16.73
CA ILE A 19 -7.93 -0.62 16.09
C ILE A 19 -8.19 -1.50 14.87
N PHE A 20 -9.10 -2.47 14.98
CA PHE A 20 -9.52 -3.31 13.86
C PHE A 20 -10.06 -2.47 12.70
N SER A 21 -10.89 -1.46 13.00
CA SER A 21 -11.40 -0.52 12.01
C SER A 21 -10.28 0.25 11.29
N LEU A 22 -9.22 0.64 12.00
CA LEU A 22 -8.05 1.28 11.37
C LEU A 22 -7.32 0.34 10.41
N ILE A 23 -7.09 -0.90 10.82
CA ILE A 23 -6.44 -1.91 9.96
C ILE A 23 -7.27 -2.15 8.70
N LEU A 24 -8.59 -2.29 8.87
CA LEU A 24 -9.52 -2.51 7.77
C LEU A 24 -9.60 -1.31 6.83
N ALA A 25 -9.61 -0.09 7.38
CA ALA A 25 -9.57 1.14 6.59
C ALA A 25 -8.27 1.26 5.80
N ALA A 26 -7.11 1.01 6.42
CA ALA A 26 -5.82 1.04 5.74
C ALA A 26 -5.77 0.01 4.60
N PHE A 27 -6.29 -1.20 4.84
CA PHE A 27 -6.37 -2.23 3.81
C PHE A 27 -7.25 -1.80 2.63
N ILE A 28 -8.46 -1.28 2.89
CA ILE A 28 -9.37 -0.79 1.84
C ILE A 28 -8.74 0.36 1.05
N CYS A 29 -8.16 1.35 1.73
CA CYS A 29 -7.47 2.47 1.09
C CYS A 29 -6.29 2.00 0.23
N SER A 30 -5.73 0.81 0.50
CA SER A 30 -4.63 0.25 -0.27
C SER A 30 -5.06 -0.58 -1.49
N LEU A 31 -6.35 -0.98 -1.60
CA LEU A 31 -6.86 -1.83 -2.69
C LEU A 31 -6.53 -1.32 -4.11
N PRO A 32 -6.69 -0.02 -4.43
CA PRO A 32 -6.38 0.47 -5.78
C PRO A 32 -4.93 0.26 -6.20
N TYR A 33 -4.01 0.09 -5.24
CA TYR A 33 -2.59 -0.13 -5.54
C TYR A 33 -2.27 -1.56 -5.94
N PHE A 34 -3.19 -2.50 -5.74
CA PHE A 34 -3.08 -3.87 -6.24
C PHE A 34 -3.59 -4.01 -7.68
N GLU A 35 -4.44 -3.08 -8.12
CA GLU A 35 -5.01 -3.10 -9.46
C GLU A 35 -3.96 -2.74 -10.51
N ARG A 36 -3.93 -3.51 -11.60
CA ARG A 36 -2.98 -3.32 -12.69
C ARG A 36 -3.43 -2.15 -13.56
N GLU A 37 -2.47 -1.28 -13.84
CA GLU A 37 -2.64 -0.30 -14.91
C GLU A 37 -2.51 -0.98 -16.27
N LEU A 38 -3.14 -0.40 -17.28
CA LEU A 38 -2.99 -0.88 -18.65
C LEU A 38 -1.51 -0.77 -19.07
N SER A 39 -0.95 -1.84 -19.63
CA SER A 39 0.45 -1.88 -20.07
C SER A 39 0.78 -0.76 -21.07
N VAL A 40 -0.20 -0.37 -21.90
CA VAL A 40 -0.06 0.75 -22.85
C VAL A 40 0.26 2.05 -22.11
N HIS A 41 -0.43 2.38 -21.02
CA HIS A 41 -0.17 3.59 -20.23
C HIS A 41 1.23 3.60 -19.61
N ILE A 42 1.76 2.42 -19.27
CA ILE A 42 3.12 2.28 -18.75
C ILE A 42 4.14 2.52 -19.88
N SER A 43 3.87 2.00 -21.08
CA SER A 43 4.78 2.09 -22.22
C SER A 43 4.89 3.47 -22.85
N ILE A 44 3.80 4.23 -22.90
CA ILE A 44 3.78 5.60 -23.46
C ILE A 44 4.14 6.68 -22.43
N SER A 45 4.46 6.29 -21.20
CA SER A 45 4.79 7.25 -20.15
C SER A 45 6.11 7.96 -20.43
N ASN A 46 6.15 9.27 -20.18
CA ASN A 46 7.38 10.06 -20.24
C ASN A 46 8.39 9.70 -19.14
N TYR A 47 7.97 8.93 -18.12
CA TYR A 47 8.85 8.48 -17.04
C TYR A 47 9.30 7.04 -17.31
N LEU A 48 10.61 6.79 -17.18
CA LEU A 48 11.21 5.49 -17.48
C LEU A 48 11.63 4.75 -16.20
N GLY A 49 11.33 3.45 -16.15
CA GLY A 49 11.76 2.52 -15.11
C GLY A 49 11.62 3.05 -13.68
N LYS A 50 12.74 3.52 -13.12
CA LYS A 50 12.83 4.04 -11.74
C LYS A 50 11.98 5.28 -11.51
N ASP A 51 11.97 6.22 -12.45
CA ASP A 51 11.26 7.49 -12.26
C ASP A 51 9.74 7.28 -12.32
N TYR A 52 9.31 6.33 -13.15
CA TYR A 52 7.92 5.88 -13.20
C TYR A 52 7.51 5.25 -11.88
N LEU A 53 8.32 4.30 -11.37
CA LEU A 53 8.07 3.65 -10.08
C LEU A 53 7.99 4.67 -8.94
N TRP A 54 8.90 5.64 -8.91
CA TRP A 54 8.91 6.69 -7.91
C TRP A 54 7.65 7.57 -7.98
N LYS A 55 7.21 7.92 -9.20
CA LYS A 55 5.97 8.68 -9.39
C LYS A 55 4.76 7.89 -8.90
N SER A 56 4.67 6.60 -9.22
CA SER A 56 3.59 5.73 -8.75
C SER A 56 3.59 5.60 -7.22
N LEU A 57 4.75 5.42 -6.59
CA LEU A 57 4.89 5.40 -5.13
C LEU A 57 4.45 6.73 -4.50
N LYS A 58 4.87 7.86 -5.06
CA LYS A 58 4.52 9.19 -4.55
C LYS A 58 3.01 9.46 -4.63
N ILE A 59 2.40 9.16 -5.77
CA ILE A 59 0.95 9.33 -5.97
C ILE A 59 0.19 8.39 -5.05
N GLY A 60 0.62 7.13 -4.94
CA GLY A 60 -0.01 6.16 -4.06
C GLY A 60 0.07 6.57 -2.60
N PHE A 61 1.23 7.03 -2.15
CA PHE A 61 1.39 7.56 -0.80
C PHE A 61 0.48 8.76 -0.53
N LEU A 62 0.44 9.75 -1.42
CA LEU A 62 -0.36 10.95 -1.24
C LEU A 62 -1.86 10.64 -1.20
N ASN A 63 -2.34 9.77 -2.08
CA ASN A 63 -3.73 9.33 -2.09
C ASN A 63 -4.07 8.56 -0.80
N PHE A 64 -3.20 7.65 -0.37
CA PHE A 64 -3.40 6.91 0.87
C PHE A 64 -3.49 7.86 2.08
N VAL A 65 -2.57 8.82 2.21
CA VAL A 65 -2.61 9.84 3.26
C VAL A 65 -3.92 10.61 3.21
N MET A 66 -4.34 11.07 2.03
CA MET A 66 -5.55 11.87 1.86
C MET A 66 -6.81 11.15 2.38
N PHE A 67 -6.96 9.86 2.10
CA PHE A 67 -8.14 9.09 2.52
C PHE A 67 -8.03 8.49 3.92
N PHE A 68 -6.84 8.05 4.34
CA PHE A 68 -6.65 7.36 5.62
C PHE A 68 -6.55 8.32 6.80
N THR A 69 -5.91 9.49 6.63
CA THR A 69 -5.72 10.49 7.69
C THR A 69 -7.01 10.88 8.41
N PRO A 70 -8.13 11.24 7.74
CA PRO A 70 -9.34 11.62 8.46
C PRO A 70 -9.90 10.48 9.33
N ILE A 71 -9.78 9.23 8.88
CA ILE A 71 -10.23 8.05 9.65
C ILE A 71 -9.34 7.85 10.88
N PHE A 72 -8.02 7.97 10.68
CA PHE A 72 -7.04 7.84 11.75
C PHE A 72 -7.20 8.94 12.81
N LEU A 73 -7.38 10.20 12.39
CA LEU A 73 -7.65 11.31 13.32
C LEU A 73 -8.96 11.11 14.09
N THR A 74 -10.01 10.59 13.44
CA THR A 74 -11.27 10.28 14.13
C THR A 74 -11.05 9.27 15.26
N PHE A 75 -10.27 8.22 15.03
CA PHE A 75 -9.92 7.25 16.07
C PHE A 75 -9.19 7.92 17.25
N LEU A 76 -8.17 8.74 16.97
CA LEU A 76 -7.41 9.43 18.02
C LEU A 76 -8.29 10.35 18.88
N ILE A 77 -9.21 11.09 18.25
CA ILE A 77 -10.09 12.02 18.95
C ILE A 77 -11.12 11.27 19.80
N VAL A 78 -11.73 10.21 19.26
CA VAL A 78 -12.80 9.46 19.94
C VAL A 78 -12.27 8.68 21.13
N PHE A 79 -11.12 8.02 21.00
CA PHE A 79 -10.53 7.24 22.09
C PHE A 79 -9.57 8.06 22.97
N GLN A 80 -9.23 9.29 22.58
CA GLN A 80 -8.29 10.19 23.29
C GLN A 80 -6.87 9.61 23.48
N GLU A 81 -6.48 8.66 22.64
CA GLU A 81 -5.24 7.89 22.76
C GLU A 81 -4.17 8.35 21.76
N PHE A 82 -3.58 9.52 22.01
CA PHE A 82 -2.60 10.15 21.10
C PHE A 82 -1.28 9.38 20.98
N THR A 83 -1.00 8.44 21.87
CA THR A 83 0.18 7.55 21.80
C THR A 83 0.20 6.76 20.48
N TYR A 84 -0.97 6.42 19.92
CA TYR A 84 -1.07 5.70 18.64
C TYR A 84 -0.61 6.54 17.44
N PHE A 85 -0.38 7.84 17.58
CA PHE A 85 0.15 8.69 16.50
C PHE A 85 1.43 8.10 15.89
N TRP A 86 2.30 7.51 16.72
CA TRP A 86 3.55 6.87 16.29
C TRP A 86 3.35 5.62 15.42
N VAL A 87 2.15 5.03 15.43
CA VAL A 87 1.80 3.85 14.63
C VAL A 87 1.37 4.26 13.21
N PHE A 88 1.02 5.53 12.98
CA PHE A 88 0.57 6.02 11.68
C PHE A 88 1.50 5.64 10.51
N PRO A 89 2.85 5.79 10.64
CA PRO A 89 3.76 5.45 9.55
C PRO A 89 3.76 3.97 9.16
N ILE A 90 3.39 3.07 10.08
CA ILE A 90 3.39 1.62 9.84
C ILE A 90 2.37 1.26 8.77
N PHE A 91 1.23 1.97 8.71
CA PHE A 91 0.21 1.73 7.70
C PHE A 91 0.67 2.02 6.27
N PHE A 92 1.72 2.82 6.08
CA PHE A 92 2.30 3.06 4.74
C PHE A 92 3.02 1.85 4.14
N THR A 93 3.33 0.84 4.95
CA THR A 93 3.87 -0.42 4.45
C THR A 93 2.90 -1.11 3.48
N LEU A 94 1.58 -0.98 3.70
CA LEU A 94 0.54 -1.53 2.83
C LEU A 94 0.62 -1.02 1.39
N PRO A 95 0.43 0.30 1.11
CA PRO A 95 0.53 0.80 -0.25
C PRO A 95 1.94 0.63 -0.83
N LEU A 96 3.00 0.74 -0.01
CA LEU A 96 4.37 0.57 -0.50
C LEU A 96 4.61 -0.86 -1.02
N VAL A 97 4.32 -1.88 -0.22
CA VAL A 97 4.50 -3.28 -0.64
C VAL A 97 3.50 -3.63 -1.75
N GLY A 98 2.28 -3.10 -1.72
CA GLY A 98 1.29 -3.27 -2.78
C GLY A 98 1.79 -2.79 -4.15
N ILE A 99 2.30 -1.55 -4.23
CA ILE A 99 2.84 -0.98 -5.47
C ILE A 99 4.08 -1.76 -5.95
N LEU A 100 4.99 -2.10 -5.03
CA LEU A 100 6.20 -2.82 -5.38
C LEU A 100 5.88 -4.23 -5.92
N THR A 101 5.03 -4.99 -5.22
CA THR A 101 4.61 -6.33 -5.66
C THR A 101 3.84 -6.29 -6.98
N LYS A 102 2.96 -5.29 -7.17
CA LYS A 102 2.25 -5.04 -8.45
C LYS A 102 3.22 -4.97 -9.63
N TYR A 103 4.26 -4.14 -9.55
CA TYR A 103 5.19 -4.00 -10.67
C TYR A 103 6.22 -5.14 -10.74
N ALA A 104 6.64 -5.70 -9.60
CA ALA A 104 7.58 -6.82 -9.57
C ALA A 104 6.99 -8.12 -10.15
N PHE A 105 5.67 -8.28 -10.08
CA PHE A 105 4.94 -9.46 -10.56
C PHE A 105 3.78 -9.08 -11.49
N PHE A 106 4.02 -8.08 -12.35
CA PHE A 106 3.01 -7.51 -13.24
C PHE A 106 2.32 -8.55 -14.16
N GLU A 107 2.98 -9.66 -14.47
CA GLU A 107 2.42 -10.73 -15.29
C GLU A 107 1.51 -11.68 -14.47
N SER A 108 1.80 -11.93 -13.17
CA SER A 108 1.09 -12.94 -12.35
C SER A 108 0.46 -12.39 -11.07
N THR A 109 -0.88 -12.34 -11.04
CA THR A 109 -1.65 -11.80 -9.89
C THR A 109 -1.51 -12.71 -8.68
N ILE A 110 -1.42 -14.02 -8.92
CA ILE A 110 -1.22 -15.03 -7.88
C ILE A 110 0.11 -14.78 -7.16
N MET A 111 1.20 -14.58 -7.92
CA MET A 111 2.52 -14.30 -7.32
C MET A 111 2.55 -12.97 -6.60
N GLN A 112 1.91 -11.93 -7.15
CA GLN A 112 1.76 -10.64 -6.48
C GLN A 112 1.10 -10.82 -5.11
N SER A 113 -0.04 -11.51 -5.04
CA SER A 113 -0.77 -11.75 -3.79
C SER A 113 0.02 -12.60 -2.80
N LEU A 114 0.63 -13.71 -3.24
CA LEU A 114 1.43 -14.59 -2.38
C LEU A 114 2.59 -13.84 -1.73
N VAL A 115 3.35 -13.08 -2.52
CA VAL A 115 4.50 -12.33 -2.01
C VAL A 115 4.05 -11.17 -1.13
N PHE A 116 2.97 -10.49 -1.48
CA PHE A 116 2.40 -9.45 -0.61
C PHE A 116 2.04 -10.01 0.76
N PHE A 117 1.26 -11.10 0.84
CA PHE A 117 0.87 -11.69 2.12
C PHE A 117 2.08 -12.23 2.89
N ALA A 118 3.09 -12.80 2.22
CA ALA A 118 4.32 -13.25 2.86
C ALA A 118 5.13 -12.09 3.48
N VAL A 119 5.20 -10.93 2.80
CA VAL A 119 5.88 -9.75 3.34
C VAL A 119 5.11 -9.14 4.50
N MET A 120 3.78 -9.06 4.37
CA MET A 120 2.92 -8.48 5.41
C MET A 120 2.84 -9.33 6.68
N SER A 121 2.78 -10.67 6.56
CA SER A 121 2.82 -11.57 7.72
C SER A 121 4.18 -11.52 8.42
N GLY A 122 5.24 -11.22 7.66
CA GLY A 122 6.60 -11.08 8.14
C GLY A 122 6.95 -9.73 8.80
N ILE A 123 6.00 -8.79 8.91
CA ILE A 123 6.27 -7.43 9.44
C ILE A 123 6.92 -7.47 10.83
N LEU A 124 6.40 -8.29 11.74
CA LEU A 124 6.92 -8.42 13.10
C LEU A 124 8.34 -8.98 13.17
N TYR A 125 8.78 -9.69 12.11
CA TYR A 125 10.09 -10.31 12.00
C TYR A 125 11.07 -9.48 11.17
N GLY A 126 10.69 -8.26 10.77
CA GLY A 126 11.54 -7.38 9.95
C GLY A 126 11.68 -7.81 8.48
N VAL A 127 10.87 -8.76 8.00
CA VAL A 127 10.87 -9.21 6.59
C VAL A 127 10.78 -8.05 5.58
N PRO A 128 9.94 -7.00 5.79
CA PRO A 128 9.90 -5.87 4.87
C PRO A 128 11.25 -5.18 4.66
N LEU A 129 12.15 -5.15 5.66
CA LEU A 129 13.46 -4.50 5.54
C LEU A 129 14.33 -5.13 4.45
N VAL A 130 14.20 -6.44 4.26
CA VAL A 130 14.92 -7.20 3.21
C VAL A 130 14.10 -7.27 1.93
N ALA A 131 12.78 -7.47 2.04
CA ALA A 131 11.91 -7.64 0.90
C ALA A 131 11.74 -6.35 0.08
N ILE A 132 11.65 -5.18 0.72
CA ILE A 132 11.43 -3.90 0.03
C ILE A 132 12.55 -3.59 -0.98
N PRO A 133 13.85 -3.65 -0.63
CA PRO A 133 14.93 -3.45 -1.59
C PRO A 133 14.89 -4.43 -2.77
N LEU A 134 14.62 -5.71 -2.50
CA LEU A 134 14.56 -6.74 -3.54
C LEU A 134 13.38 -6.53 -4.48
N LEU A 135 12.21 -6.24 -3.92
CA LEU A 135 11.01 -5.93 -4.69
C LEU A 135 11.24 -4.69 -5.52
N TYR A 136 11.82 -3.63 -4.97
CA TYR A 136 12.15 -2.41 -5.70
C TYR A 136 13.02 -2.69 -6.93
N TYR A 137 14.12 -3.45 -6.76
CA TYR A 137 14.98 -3.82 -7.88
C TYR A 137 14.21 -4.57 -8.97
N LYS A 138 13.40 -5.56 -8.56
CA LYS A 138 12.58 -6.35 -9.49
C LYS A 138 11.49 -5.54 -10.19
N SER A 139 10.82 -4.62 -9.48
CA SER A 139 9.82 -3.71 -10.04
C SER A 139 10.42 -2.84 -11.15
N VAL A 140 11.62 -2.29 -10.93
CA VAL A 140 12.31 -1.46 -11.93
C VAL A 140 12.66 -2.27 -13.18
N GLN A 141 13.16 -3.50 -13.02
CA GLN A 141 13.47 -4.37 -14.16
C GLN A 141 12.21 -4.72 -14.97
N SER A 142 11.13 -5.09 -14.27
CA SER A 142 9.85 -5.43 -14.88
C SER A 142 9.26 -4.25 -15.66
N LEU A 143 9.27 -3.04 -15.07
CA LEU A 143 8.82 -1.82 -15.75
C LEU A 143 9.63 -1.52 -17.01
N LYS A 144 10.96 -1.64 -16.94
CA LYS A 144 11.82 -1.49 -18.12
C LYS A 144 11.43 -2.49 -19.21
N LYS A 145 11.25 -3.77 -18.86
CA LYS A 145 10.84 -4.81 -19.82
C LYS A 145 9.52 -4.44 -20.52
N ILE A 146 8.52 -3.98 -19.77
CA ILE A 146 7.22 -3.55 -20.33
C ILE A 146 7.39 -2.35 -21.28
N GLN A 147 8.23 -1.38 -20.91
CA GLN A 147 8.46 -0.18 -21.71
C GLN A 147 9.25 -0.49 -23.00
N TYR A 148 10.28 -1.33 -22.93
CA TYR A 148 11.11 -1.67 -24.11
C TYR A 148 10.45 -2.67 -25.05
N ALA A 149 9.61 -3.58 -24.56
CA ALA A 149 8.91 -4.54 -25.42
C ALA A 149 7.97 -3.87 -26.43
N ASN A 150 7.47 -2.66 -26.13
CA ASN A 150 6.60 -1.89 -27.03
C ASN A 150 7.36 -0.93 -27.97
N TYR A 151 8.69 -0.79 -27.85
CA TYR A 151 9.51 -0.01 -28.81
C TYR A 151 9.89 -0.82 -30.06
N GLN A 152 9.61 -2.12 -30.11
CA GLN A 152 9.99 -3.02 -31.21
C GLN A 152 8.87 -3.25 -32.25
N HIS A 153 7.78 -2.47 -32.19
CA HIS A 153 6.68 -2.51 -33.16
C HIS A 153 6.48 -1.16 -33.84
#